data_AF-L7UJB8-F1
#
_entry.id   AF-L7UJB8-F1
#
_cell.length_a   1.000
_cell.length_b   1.000
_cell.length_c   1.000
_cell.angle_alpha   90.00
_cell.angle_beta   90.00
_cell.angle_gamma   90.00
#
_symmetry.space_group_name_H-M   'P 1'
#
loop_
_entity.id
_entity.type
_entity.pdbx_description
1 polymer ?
#
loop_
_entity_poly.entity_id
_entity_poly.type
_entity_poly.pdbx_seq_one_letter_code
_entity_poly.pdbx_strand_id
1 'polypeptide(L)'
;MDILPQPVRTLKFDAFWRWLQEHTQCILRCGSVDAMLYDHDDFHWLMMEEERQHIVQVLKGKALVGEMVMAGREVTEVTVAQDPDSGAQGHFLVELMGGPKEDPQVLYHFIMAHGIDPAPHKDLKH
;
A
#
# COMPACT_ATOMS: atom_id res chain seq x y z
N MET A 1 -18.11 16.45 -18.33
CA MET A 1 -18.32 15.62 -17.14
C MET A 1 -17.32 16.12 -16.13
N ASP A 2 -17.76 16.89 -15.16
CA ASP A 2 -16.89 17.34 -14.07
C ASP A 2 -16.57 16.10 -13.22
N ILE A 3 -15.32 15.63 -13.31
CA ILE A 3 -14.81 14.61 -12.41
C ILE A 3 -14.62 15.35 -11.09
N LEU A 4 -15.64 15.30 -10.22
CA LEU A 4 -15.46 15.74 -8.85
C LEU A 4 -14.32 14.90 -8.26
N PRO A 5 -13.27 15.52 -7.69
CA PRO A 5 -12.17 14.78 -7.10
C PRO A 5 -12.74 13.87 -6.02
N GLN A 6 -12.49 12.56 -6.13
CA GLN A 6 -12.87 11.64 -5.07
C GLN A 6 -12.09 11.99 -3.80
N PRO A 7 -12.72 11.87 -2.61
CA PRO A 7 -12.07 12.25 -1.37
C PRO A 7 -10.87 11.35 -1.11
N VAL A 8 -9.72 11.99 -0.87
CA VAL A 8 -8.53 11.30 -0.33
C VAL A 8 -8.86 10.83 1.08
N ARG A 9 -8.71 9.53 1.31
CA ARG A 9 -8.91 8.92 2.63
C ARG A 9 -7.58 8.76 3.33
N THR A 10 -7.57 8.96 4.65
CA THR A 10 -6.37 8.75 5.47
C THR A 10 -6.52 7.56 6.42
N LEU A 11 -5.43 6.83 6.64
CA LEU A 11 -5.35 5.63 7.48
C LEU A 11 -4.10 5.68 8.36
N LYS A 12 -4.13 4.91 9.46
CA LYS A 12 -2.91 4.59 10.22
C LYS A 12 -2.15 3.49 9.50
N PHE A 13 -0.82 3.56 9.54
CA PHE A 13 0.06 2.59 8.90
C PHE A 13 -0.24 1.15 9.34
N ASP A 14 -0.39 0.87 10.63
CA ASP A 14 -0.72 -0.47 11.13
C ASP A 14 -2.04 -1.03 10.57
N ALA A 15 -3.04 -0.16 10.36
CA ALA A 15 -4.32 -0.56 9.78
C ALA A 15 -4.17 -0.91 8.30
N PHE A 16 -3.40 -0.10 7.56
CA PHE A 16 -3.05 -0.37 6.17
C PHE A 16 -2.26 -1.67 6.06
N TRP A 17 -1.21 -1.86 6.86
CA TRP A 17 -0.34 -3.02 6.77
C TRP A 17 -1.07 -4.33 7.05
N ARG A 18 -1.92 -4.37 8.08
CA ARG A 18 -2.76 -5.54 8.37
C ARG A 18 -3.70 -5.87 7.22
N TRP A 19 -4.36 -4.85 6.64
CA TRP A 19 -5.20 -5.05 5.47
C TRP A 19 -4.39 -5.58 4.28
N LEU A 20 -3.19 -5.03 4.04
CA LEU A 20 -2.32 -5.40 2.94
C LEU A 20 -1.88 -6.87 3.04
N GLN A 21 -1.56 -7.36 4.25
CA GLN A 21 -1.24 -8.76 4.52
C GLN A 21 -2.38 -9.72 4.15
N GLU A 22 -3.63 -9.28 4.29
CA GLU A 22 -4.83 -10.07 3.93
C GLU A 22 -5.18 -9.96 2.43
N HIS A 23 -4.65 -8.94 1.73
CA HIS A 23 -5.02 -8.58 0.36
C HIS A 23 -3.80 -8.47 -0.56
N THR A 24 -2.85 -9.40 -0.42
CA THR A 24 -1.57 -9.36 -1.16
C THR A 24 -1.77 -9.42 -2.68
N GLN A 25 -2.81 -10.10 -3.15
CA GLN A 25 -3.18 -10.21 -4.56
C GLN A 25 -3.78 -8.94 -5.16
N CYS A 26 -4.08 -7.93 -4.33
CA CYS A 26 -4.55 -6.64 -4.83
C CYS A 26 -3.39 -5.74 -5.27
N ILE A 27 -2.13 -6.10 -5.00
CA ILE A 27 -0.97 -5.25 -5.31
C ILE A 27 -0.62 -5.38 -6.78
N LEU A 28 -0.67 -4.25 -7.49
CA LEU A 28 -0.16 -4.14 -8.86
C LEU A 28 1.28 -3.60 -8.86
N ARG A 29 1.62 -2.79 -7.85
CA ARG A 29 2.93 -2.16 -7.71
C ARG A 29 3.24 -1.78 -6.26
N CYS A 30 4.50 -1.86 -5.87
CA CYS A 30 5.04 -1.35 -4.61
C CYS A 30 6.33 -0.57 -4.89
N GLY A 31 6.46 0.62 -4.34
CA GLY A 31 7.48 1.58 -4.74
C GLY A 31 8.06 2.41 -3.62
N SER A 32 9.28 2.87 -3.84
CA SER A 32 9.97 3.93 -3.09
C SER A 32 10.56 4.93 -4.10
N VAL A 33 11.28 5.94 -3.61
CA VAL A 33 12.02 6.88 -4.47
C VAL A 33 13.12 6.21 -5.29
N ASP A 34 13.68 5.09 -4.81
CA ASP A 34 14.86 4.45 -5.41
C ASP A 34 14.53 3.20 -6.23
N ALA A 35 13.40 2.56 -5.97
CA ALA A 35 13.07 1.26 -6.54
C ALA A 35 11.57 1.01 -6.66
N MET A 36 11.21 0.19 -7.65
CA MET A 36 9.85 -0.25 -7.95
C MET A 36 9.78 -1.77 -8.11
N LEU A 37 8.85 -2.40 -7.41
CA LEU A 37 8.44 -3.79 -7.56
C LEU A 37 7.11 -3.84 -8.32
N TYR A 38 7.02 -4.72 -9.31
CA TYR A 38 5.84 -4.87 -10.18
C TYR A 38 5.24 -6.26 -10.02
N ASP A 39 3.92 -6.30 -10.17
CA ASP A 39 3.20 -7.56 -10.24
C ASP A 39 3.46 -8.31 -11.55
N HIS A 40 3.28 -9.62 -11.51
CA HIS A 40 3.37 -10.50 -12.68
C HIS A 40 2.64 -11.81 -12.36
N ASP A 41 2.01 -12.42 -13.37
CA ASP A 41 1.27 -13.70 -13.26
C ASP A 41 2.04 -14.87 -12.62
N ASP A 42 3.38 -14.81 -12.62
CA ASP A 42 4.27 -15.87 -12.10
C ASP A 42 4.75 -15.56 -10.67
N PHE A 43 4.39 -14.38 -10.14
CA PHE A 43 4.93 -13.86 -8.91
C PHE A 43 3.92 -13.95 -7.76
N HIS A 44 4.46 -13.98 -6.55
CA HIS A 44 3.70 -13.96 -5.32
C HIS A 44 4.25 -12.87 -4.40
N TRP A 45 3.35 -12.05 -3.87
CA TRP A 45 3.65 -11.07 -2.84
C TRP A 45 3.65 -11.72 -1.47
N LEU A 46 4.71 -11.48 -0.69
CA LEU A 46 4.82 -11.88 0.70
C LEU A 46 5.12 -10.66 1.57
N MET A 47 4.44 -10.58 2.72
CA MET A 47 4.57 -9.48 3.67
C MET A 47 5.00 -10.04 5.00
N MET A 48 6.05 -9.46 5.58
CA MET A 48 6.60 -9.90 6.86
C MET A 48 6.92 -8.70 7.74
N GLU A 49 6.93 -8.92 9.04
CA GLU A 49 7.42 -7.96 10.01
C GLU A 49 8.59 -8.58 10.76
N GLU A 50 9.77 -7.96 10.67
CA GLU A 50 10.98 -8.41 11.35
C GLU A 50 11.68 -7.21 11.98
N GLU A 51 12.07 -7.31 13.25
CA GLU A 51 12.83 -6.26 13.96
C GLU A 51 12.24 -4.84 13.83
N ARG A 52 10.91 -4.72 13.74
CA ARG A 52 10.14 -3.46 13.52
C ARG A 52 10.26 -2.88 12.10
N GLN A 53 10.78 -3.64 11.15
CA GLN A 53 10.76 -3.34 9.72
C GLN A 53 9.61 -4.09 9.05
N HIS A 54 9.08 -3.48 7.99
CA HIS A 54 7.96 -4.01 7.22
C HIS A 54 8.49 -4.43 5.85
N ILE A 55 8.48 -5.72 5.57
CA ILE A 55 9.15 -6.29 4.41
C ILE A 55 8.10 -6.70 3.40
N VAL A 56 8.26 -6.24 2.15
CA VAL A 56 7.48 -6.67 0.99
C VAL A 56 8.42 -7.44 0.06
N GLN A 57 8.13 -8.70 -0.20
CA GLN A 57 8.87 -9.52 -1.14
C GLN A 57 8.02 -9.87 -2.35
N VAL A 58 8.68 -9.97 -3.50
CA VAL A 58 8.16 -10.58 -4.72
C VAL A 58 8.91 -11.88 -4.94
N LEU A 59 8.19 -12.98 -5.03
CA LEU A 59 8.73 -14.34 -5.15
C LEU A 59 8.30 -14.98 -6.47
N LYS A 60 9.17 -15.75 -7.13
CA LYS A 60 8.79 -16.69 -8.20
C LYS A 60 8.91 -18.12 -7.67
N GLY A 61 7.78 -18.76 -7.41
CA GLY A 61 7.77 -20.01 -6.65
C GLY A 61 8.36 -19.81 -5.25
N LYS A 62 9.58 -20.30 -5.01
CA LYS A 62 10.33 -20.07 -3.75
C LYS A 62 11.53 -19.13 -3.91
N ALA A 63 11.82 -18.67 -5.12
CA ALA A 63 12.97 -17.80 -5.36
C ALA A 63 12.60 -16.34 -5.08
N LEU A 64 13.43 -15.64 -4.32
CA LEU A 64 13.31 -14.20 -4.13
C LEU A 64 13.68 -13.47 -5.43
N VAL A 65 12.75 -12.65 -5.93
CA VAL A 65 12.95 -11.81 -7.12
C VAL A 65 13.31 -10.38 -6.70
N GLY A 66 12.64 -9.87 -5.67
CA GLY A 66 12.89 -8.54 -5.13
C GLY A 66 12.33 -8.39 -3.73
N GLU A 67 12.92 -7.46 -2.99
CA GLU A 67 12.54 -7.14 -1.62
C GLU A 67 12.55 -5.62 -1.43
N MET A 68 11.55 -5.12 -0.72
CA MET A 68 11.48 -3.76 -0.23
C MET A 68 11.33 -3.80 1.29
N VAL A 69 12.32 -3.22 1.98
CA VAL A 69 12.30 -3.08 3.43
C VAL A 69 11.86 -1.66 3.77
N MET A 70 10.74 -1.55 4.49
CA MET A 70 10.13 -0.28 4.83
C MET A 70 10.32 0.05 6.30
N ALA A 71 10.73 1.29 6.58
CA ALA A 71 10.82 1.84 7.92
C ALA A 71 9.43 2.33 8.38
N GLY A 72 8.53 1.40 8.69
CA GLY A 72 7.12 1.70 9.03
C GLY A 72 6.93 2.77 10.12
N ARG A 73 7.87 2.88 11.08
CA ARG A 73 7.87 3.91 12.13
C ARG A 73 8.01 5.35 11.61
N GLU A 74 8.54 5.51 10.41
CA GLU A 74 8.77 6.82 9.76
C GLU A 74 7.53 7.27 8.97
N VAL A 75 6.56 6.37 8.79
CA VAL A 75 5.27 6.68 8.18
C VAL A 75 4.38 7.38 9.20
N THR A 76 4.01 8.62 8.90
CA THR A 76 3.16 9.46 9.74
C THR A 76 1.69 9.34 9.34
N GLU A 77 1.41 9.07 8.06
CA GLU A 77 0.08 8.96 7.48
C GLU A 77 0.08 8.04 6.26
N VAL A 78 -1.03 7.35 6.02
CA VAL A 78 -1.27 6.65 4.75
C VAL A 78 -2.44 7.34 4.05
N THR A 79 -2.24 7.80 2.83
CA THR A 79 -3.30 8.37 1.98
C THR A 79 -3.78 7.32 0.97
N VAL A 80 -5.06 7.33 0.64
CA VAL A 80 -5.67 6.46 -0.36
C VAL A 80 -6.52 7.33 -1.28
N ALA A 81 -6.24 7.27 -2.57
CA ALA A 81 -6.96 7.99 -3.63
C ALA A 81 -7.16 7.09 -4.85
N GLN A 82 -7.98 7.53 -5.81
CA GLN A 82 -7.96 6.90 -7.13
C GLN A 82 -6.63 7.17 -7.81
N ASP A 83 -6.07 6.15 -8.45
CA ASP A 83 -4.88 6.30 -9.26
C ASP A 83 -5.21 7.16 -10.50
N PRO A 84 -4.63 8.37 -10.64
CA PRO A 84 -4.93 9.26 -11.74
C PRO A 84 -4.59 8.67 -13.11
N ASP A 85 -3.64 7.72 -13.16
CA ASP A 85 -3.16 7.12 -14.41
C ASP A 85 -3.97 5.87 -14.82
N SER A 86 -4.82 5.35 -13.92
CA SER A 86 -5.58 4.11 -14.16
C SER A 86 -6.81 4.27 -15.07
N GLY A 87 -7.21 5.51 -15.36
CA GLY A 87 -8.36 5.80 -16.22
C GLY A 87 -9.64 5.08 -15.78
N ALA A 88 -10.30 4.37 -16.70
CA ALA A 88 -11.55 3.67 -16.43
C ALA A 88 -11.39 2.35 -15.65
N GLN A 89 -10.16 1.85 -15.46
CA GLN A 89 -9.93 0.59 -14.73
C GLN A 89 -10.08 0.76 -13.22
N GLY A 90 -9.96 1.99 -12.71
CA GLY A 90 -10.29 2.34 -11.33
C GLY A 90 -9.35 1.70 -10.30
N HIS A 91 -8.04 1.89 -10.46
CA HIS A 91 -7.06 1.48 -9.45
C HIS A 91 -6.96 2.53 -8.34
N PHE A 92 -6.27 2.17 -7.27
CA PHE A 92 -6.10 3.02 -6.10
C PHE A 92 -4.63 3.26 -5.84
N LEU A 93 -4.27 4.54 -5.74
CA LEU A 93 -2.96 4.97 -5.28
C LEU A 93 -3.00 5.04 -3.74
N VAL A 94 -2.08 4.33 -3.12
CA VAL A 94 -1.84 4.39 -1.67
C VAL A 94 -0.46 4.98 -1.45
N GLU A 95 -0.35 6.11 -0.76
CA GLU A 95 0.93 6.74 -0.44
C GLU A 95 1.20 6.67 1.06
N LEU A 96 2.40 6.24 1.42
CA LEU A 96 2.88 6.20 2.80
C LEU A 96 3.71 7.47 3.00
N MET A 97 3.08 8.45 3.65
CA MET A 97 3.64 9.77 3.91
C MET A 97 4.54 9.75 5.15
N GLY A 98 5.62 10.51 5.12
CA GLY A 98 6.54 10.69 6.24
C GLY A 98 7.31 12.01 6.14
N GLY A 99 8.41 12.12 6.87
CA GLY A 99 9.22 13.34 6.92
C GLY A 99 8.71 14.42 7.90
N PRO A 100 9.35 15.60 7.92
CA PRO A 100 8.95 16.72 8.77
C PRO A 100 7.53 17.20 8.47
N LYS A 101 6.83 17.75 9.47
CA LYS A 101 5.43 18.19 9.32
C LYS A 101 5.28 19.34 8.32
N GLU A 102 6.28 20.19 8.23
CA GLU A 102 6.38 21.32 7.33
C GLU A 102 6.66 20.92 5.87
N ASP A 103 7.17 19.71 5.64
CA ASP A 103 7.53 19.19 4.32
C ASP A 103 7.28 17.66 4.28
N PRO A 104 6.01 17.24 4.26
CA PRO A 104 5.67 15.82 4.18
C PRO A 104 6.04 15.25 2.80
N GLN A 105 6.66 14.08 2.81
CA GLN A 105 7.19 13.40 1.62
C GLN A 105 6.55 12.02 1.48
N VAL A 106 6.36 11.56 0.25
CA VAL A 106 5.99 10.16 -0.03
C VAL A 106 7.23 9.30 0.17
N LEU A 107 7.21 8.43 1.19
CA LEU A 107 8.31 7.49 1.44
C LEU A 107 8.16 6.24 0.57
N TYR A 108 6.93 5.73 0.48
CA TYR A 108 6.57 4.55 -0.30
C TYR A 108 5.20 4.75 -0.94
N HIS A 109 4.93 4.01 -2.01
CA HIS A 109 3.60 4.00 -2.62
C HIS A 109 3.23 2.60 -3.13
N PHE A 110 1.92 2.35 -3.20
CA PHE A 110 1.34 1.15 -3.77
C PHE A 110 0.29 1.53 -4.80
N ILE A 111 0.20 0.74 -5.87
CA ILE A 111 -0.97 0.74 -6.75
C ILE A 111 -1.75 -0.52 -6.48
N MET A 112 -3.03 -0.36 -6.13
CA MET A 112 -3.92 -1.44 -5.75
C MET A 112 -5.04 -1.63 -6.77
N ALA A 113 -5.35 -2.87 -7.11
CA ALA A 113 -6.47 -3.22 -7.97
C ALA A 113 -7.84 -2.96 -7.31
N HIS A 114 -7.90 -2.96 -5.97
CA HIS A 114 -9.11 -2.72 -5.19
C HIS A 114 -8.86 -1.68 -4.09
N GLY A 115 -9.92 -0.95 -3.75
CA GLY A 115 -9.90 0.03 -2.66
C GLY A 115 -9.85 -0.64 -1.30
N ILE A 116 -9.40 0.12 -0.31
CA ILE A 116 -9.38 -0.30 1.09
C ILE A 116 -10.69 0.12 1.73
N ASP A 117 -11.70 -0.75 1.74
CA ASP A 117 -12.89 -0.51 2.55
C ASP A 117 -12.56 -0.69 4.05
N PRO A 118 -13.17 0.06 4.98
CA PRO A 118 -13.00 -0.25 6.39
C PRO A 118 -13.46 -1.69 6.62
N ALA A 119 -12.66 -2.49 7.33
CA ALA A 119 -13.18 -3.72 7.91
C ALA A 119 -14.45 -3.34 8.68
N PRO A 120 -15.58 -4.07 8.50
CA PRO A 120 -16.77 -3.77 9.26
C PRO A 120 -16.40 -3.83 10.73
N HIS A 121 -16.65 -2.74 11.45
CA HIS A 121 -16.65 -2.77 12.91
C HIS A 121 -17.57 -3.92 13.32
N LYS A 122 -16.99 -5.06 13.74
CA LYS A 122 -17.75 -6.09 14.42
C LYS A 122 -18.08 -5.50 15.79
N ASP A 123 -19.17 -4.76 15.85
CA ASP A 123 -19.92 -4.52 17.08
C ASP A 123 -20.51 -5.86 17.52
N LEU A 124 -19.65 -6.75 18.02
CA LEU A 124 -20.09 -7.87 18.86
C LEU A 124 -20.51 -7.26 20.19
N LYS A 125 -21.78 -6.86 20.25
CA LYS A 125 -22.46 -6.55 21.51
C LYS A 125 -22.40 -7.81 22.39
N HIS A 126 -21.77 -7.68 23.55
CA HIS A 126 -21.96 -8.58 24.69
C HIS A 126 -23.29 -8.27 25.39
#